data_AF-A0A174QNL8-F1
#
_entry.id   AF-A0A174QNL8-F1
#
_cell.length_a   1.000
_cell.length_b   1.000
_cell.length_c   1.000
_cell.angle_alpha   90.00
_cell.angle_beta   90.00
_cell.angle_gamma   90.00
#
_symmetry.space_group_name_H-M   'P 1'
#
loop_
_entity.id
_entity.type
_entity.pdbx_description
1 polymer ?
#
loop_
_entity_poly.entity_id
_entity_poly.type
_entity_poly.pdbx_seq_one_letter_code
_entity_poly.pdbx_strand_id
1 'polypeptide(L)'
;MQNIIELDEKGENYRILWGLVNGGRPTSELPSHLMNHEVKKGVTNVYHAHTTNVIALTFVLPLEDKVFTRELWEMATECPVVFPSGIGVVGWMVPGGREIAVATSALMKEYDVAIWAHHGMFCSGEDFDLTFGLMHTVEKSAEILVKMLSMRPDKRQTISPQNFRDLAKDFKVTLPEKFLYGK
;
A
#
# COMPACT_ATOMS: atom_id res chain seq x y z
N MET A 1 -7.34 21.86 0.65
CA MET A 1 -6.88 22.88 -0.33
C MET A 1 -6.12 22.15 -1.42
N GLN A 2 -6.52 22.32 -2.67
CA GLN A 2 -5.78 21.78 -3.81
C GLN A 2 -4.56 22.68 -4.08
N ASN A 3 -3.50 22.16 -4.69
CA ASN A 3 -2.33 22.91 -5.13
C ASN A 3 -1.75 22.28 -6.39
N ILE A 4 -0.97 23.06 -7.14
CA ILE A 4 -0.29 22.61 -8.36
C ILE A 4 1.17 23.04 -8.27
N ILE A 5 2.06 22.05 -8.39
CA ILE A 5 3.49 22.26 -8.61
C ILE A 5 3.88 21.74 -9.98
N GLU A 6 4.93 22.31 -10.56
CA GLU A 6 5.53 21.84 -11.79
C GLU A 6 7.01 21.53 -11.54
N LEU A 7 7.44 20.35 -11.97
CA LEU A 7 8.84 19.94 -11.92
C LEU A 7 9.59 20.52 -13.13
N ASP A 8 10.87 20.82 -12.96
CA ASP A 8 11.73 21.10 -14.11
C ASP A 8 11.98 19.84 -14.95
N GLU A 9 12.54 20.02 -16.15
CA GLU A 9 12.82 18.90 -17.09
C GLU A 9 13.80 17.86 -16.52
N LYS A 10 14.58 18.22 -15.50
CA LYS A 10 15.55 17.33 -14.85
C LYS A 10 14.98 16.58 -13.65
N GLY A 11 13.82 16.99 -13.13
CA GLY A 11 13.25 16.48 -11.89
C GLY A 11 14.03 16.90 -10.64
N GLU A 12 14.85 17.95 -10.72
CA GLU A 12 15.72 18.42 -9.63
C GLU A 12 15.08 19.56 -8.84
N ASN A 13 14.21 20.35 -9.48
CA ASN A 13 13.54 21.49 -8.88
C ASN A 13 12.03 21.47 -9.17
N TYR A 14 11.27 22.23 -8.39
CA TYR A 14 9.87 22.49 -8.65
C TYR A 14 9.54 23.97 -8.47
N ARG A 15 8.51 24.44 -9.17
CA ARG A 15 7.85 25.74 -8.91
C ARG A 15 6.40 25.54 -8.52
N ILE A 16 5.86 26.45 -7.71
CA ILE A 16 4.44 26.48 -7.34
C ILE A 16 3.70 27.24 -8.44
N LEU A 17 2.80 26.56 -9.14
CA LEU A 17 1.94 27.18 -10.15
C LEU A 17 0.67 27.76 -9.53
N TRP A 18 0.10 27.08 -8.53
CA TRP A 18 -1.12 27.51 -7.86
C TRP A 18 -1.26 26.92 -6.45
N GLY A 19 -1.94 27.65 -5.56
CA GLY A 19 -2.16 27.24 -4.17
C GLY A 19 -0.96 27.52 -3.26
N LEU A 20 -0.90 26.83 -2.12
CA LEU A 20 0.18 26.97 -1.11
C LEU A 20 0.44 28.42 -0.66
N VAL A 21 -0.64 29.20 -0.49
CA VAL A 21 -0.57 30.60 -0.05
C VAL A 21 0.02 30.75 1.36
N ASN A 22 0.42 31.96 1.72
CA ASN A 22 0.95 32.30 3.05
C ASN A 22 2.19 31.48 3.47
N GLY A 23 3.08 31.16 2.52
CA GLY A 23 4.30 30.40 2.79
C GLY A 23 4.08 28.88 2.88
N GLY A 24 2.94 28.39 2.39
CA GLY A 24 2.69 26.96 2.25
C GLY A 24 3.75 26.25 1.41
N ARG A 25 3.97 24.98 1.70
CA ARG A 25 4.90 24.11 0.97
C ARG A 25 4.20 22.81 0.61
N PRO A 26 4.68 22.08 -0.42
CA PRO A 26 4.23 20.72 -0.67
C PRO A 26 4.43 19.84 0.57
N THR A 27 3.76 18.67 0.57
CA THR A 27 3.93 17.67 1.64
C THR A 27 5.41 17.39 1.91
N SER A 28 5.77 17.18 3.19
CA SER A 28 7.12 16.75 3.57
C SER A 28 7.49 15.40 2.94
N GLU A 29 6.51 14.62 2.48
CA GLU A 29 6.70 13.33 1.81
C GLU A 29 6.78 13.43 0.28
N LEU A 30 6.91 14.64 -0.27
CA LEU A 30 7.05 14.85 -1.71
C LEU A 30 8.15 13.95 -2.34
N PRO A 31 9.32 13.72 -1.70
CA PRO A 31 10.32 12.79 -2.25
C PRO A 31 9.78 11.37 -2.45
N SER A 32 8.98 10.84 -1.52
CA SER A 32 8.37 9.51 -1.63
C SER A 32 7.33 9.47 -2.74
N HIS A 33 6.50 10.52 -2.87
CA HIS A 33 5.55 10.61 -3.98
C HIS A 33 6.26 10.61 -5.34
N LEU A 34 7.28 11.46 -5.52
CA LEU A 34 7.99 11.58 -6.79
C LEU A 34 8.76 10.31 -7.17
N MET A 35 9.46 9.68 -6.22
CA MET A 35 10.17 8.42 -6.48
C MET A 35 9.21 7.26 -6.79
N ASN A 36 8.03 7.21 -6.15
CA ASN A 36 7.02 6.23 -6.49
C ASN A 36 6.45 6.46 -7.89
N HIS A 37 6.21 7.71 -8.29
CA HIS A 37 5.83 8.04 -9.67
C HIS A 37 6.89 7.64 -10.70
N GLU A 38 8.18 7.81 -10.38
CA GLU A 38 9.29 7.44 -11.27
C GLU A 38 9.27 5.95 -11.63
N VAL A 39 9.01 5.08 -10.64
CA VAL A 39 8.99 3.62 -10.84
C VAL A 39 7.66 3.11 -11.39
N LYS A 40 6.56 3.80 -11.11
CA LYS A 40 5.21 3.48 -11.58
C LYS A 40 4.88 4.17 -12.91
N LYS A 41 5.66 3.90 -13.95
CA LYS A 41 5.44 4.48 -15.29
C LYS A 41 4.01 4.22 -15.78
N GLY A 42 3.31 5.28 -16.19
CA GLY A 42 1.92 5.20 -16.68
C GLY A 42 0.85 5.31 -15.58
N VAL A 43 1.24 5.29 -14.31
CA VAL A 43 0.36 5.49 -13.16
C VAL A 43 0.34 6.98 -12.80
N THR A 44 -0.86 7.55 -12.70
CA THR A 44 -1.01 9.00 -12.50
C THR A 44 -1.29 9.40 -11.06
N ASN A 45 -1.55 8.43 -10.16
CA ASN A 45 -1.87 8.71 -8.75
C ASN A 45 -1.01 7.89 -7.79
N VAL A 46 -0.48 8.58 -6.78
CA VAL A 46 0.16 8.01 -5.60
C VAL A 46 -0.50 8.63 -4.38
N TYR A 47 -1.06 7.80 -3.51
CA TYR A 47 -1.84 8.22 -2.35
C TYR A 47 -1.25 7.66 -1.06
N HIS A 48 -1.04 8.52 -0.08
CA HIS A 48 -0.60 8.16 1.25
C HIS A 48 -1.68 8.50 2.27
N ALA A 49 -1.93 7.59 3.22
CA ALA A 49 -2.74 7.88 4.39
C ALA A 49 -2.29 7.09 5.62
N HIS A 50 -2.72 7.57 6.80
CA HIS A 50 -2.55 6.91 8.08
C HIS A 50 -3.72 5.97 8.34
N THR A 51 -3.65 4.78 7.77
CA THR A 51 -4.67 3.74 7.84
C THR A 51 -4.68 3.06 9.21
N THR A 52 -5.74 3.29 9.99
CA THR A 52 -5.77 2.98 11.43
C THR A 52 -5.52 1.51 11.73
N ASN A 53 -6.21 0.61 11.02
CA ASN A 53 -6.14 -0.82 11.29
C ASN A 53 -4.87 -1.43 10.70
N VAL A 54 -4.44 -1.00 9.51
CA VAL A 54 -3.12 -1.38 8.97
C VAL A 54 -2.01 -1.01 9.95
N ILE A 55 -2.00 0.23 10.47
CA ILE A 55 -1.03 0.68 11.48
C ILE A 55 -1.08 -0.24 12.71
N ALA A 56 -2.27 -0.54 13.25
CA ALA A 56 -2.42 -1.43 14.39
C ALA A 56 -1.80 -2.83 14.13
N LEU A 57 -1.99 -3.38 12.92
CA LEU A 57 -1.42 -4.67 12.54
C LEU A 57 0.11 -4.68 12.50
N THR A 58 0.75 -3.54 12.22
CA THR A 58 2.22 -3.42 12.25
C THR A 58 2.83 -3.67 13.62
N PHE A 59 2.04 -3.63 14.71
CA PHE A 59 2.52 -3.96 16.05
C PHE A 59 2.40 -5.44 16.41
N VAL A 60 1.62 -6.23 15.67
CA VAL A 60 1.26 -7.60 16.06
C VAL A 60 1.62 -8.66 15.03
N LEU A 61 1.74 -8.28 13.75
CA LEU A 61 2.18 -9.18 12.69
C LEU A 61 3.69 -9.01 12.44
N PRO A 62 4.41 -10.09 12.09
CA PRO A 62 5.73 -9.99 11.49
C PRO A 62 5.74 -9.01 10.32
N LEU A 63 6.71 -8.09 10.30
CA LEU A 63 6.88 -7.08 9.26
C LEU A 63 7.48 -7.68 7.98
N GLU A 64 6.77 -8.66 7.42
CA GLU A 64 7.14 -9.41 6.22
C GLU A 64 6.02 -9.31 5.18
N ASP A 65 6.37 -9.04 3.93
CA ASP A 65 5.45 -8.91 2.79
C ASP A 65 4.52 -10.12 2.63
N LYS A 66 5.08 -11.34 2.72
CA LYS A 66 4.33 -12.59 2.63
C LYS A 66 3.30 -12.75 3.74
N VAL A 67 3.59 -12.24 4.94
CA VAL A 67 2.71 -12.35 6.10
C VAL A 67 1.57 -11.36 5.95
N PHE A 68 1.88 -10.08 5.72
CA PHE A 68 0.85 -9.05 5.53
C PHE A 68 -0.07 -9.36 4.36
N THR A 69 0.50 -9.72 3.21
CA THR A 69 -0.29 -10.09 2.02
C THR A 69 -1.25 -11.24 2.34
N ARG A 70 -0.73 -12.31 2.95
CA ARG A 70 -1.52 -13.51 3.22
C ARG A 70 -2.59 -13.27 4.28
N GLU A 71 -2.25 -12.57 5.37
CA GLU A 71 -3.19 -12.25 6.44
C GLU A 71 -4.35 -11.38 5.95
N LEU A 72 -4.08 -10.40 5.06
CA LEU A 72 -5.09 -9.50 4.52
C LEU A 72 -5.92 -10.16 3.39
N TRP A 73 -5.32 -11.01 2.56
CA TRP A 73 -6.09 -11.79 1.57
C TRP A 73 -7.13 -12.72 2.21
N GLU A 74 -6.88 -13.18 3.43
CA GLU A 74 -7.76 -14.10 4.13
C GLU A 74 -9.03 -13.45 4.72
N MET A 75 -9.07 -12.12 4.85
CA MET A 75 -10.18 -11.44 5.54
C MET A 75 -11.32 -10.98 4.64
N ALA A 76 -11.05 -10.77 3.34
CA ALA A 76 -12.07 -10.41 2.37
C ALA A 76 -11.73 -11.04 1.02
N THR A 77 -12.69 -11.77 0.44
CA THR A 77 -12.52 -12.55 -0.79
C THR A 77 -12.00 -11.73 -1.97
N GLU A 78 -12.33 -10.44 -2.04
CA GLU A 78 -11.89 -9.56 -3.12
C GLU A 78 -10.41 -9.14 -3.04
N CYS A 79 -9.79 -9.20 -1.86
CA CYS A 79 -8.42 -8.72 -1.65
C CYS A 79 -7.38 -9.30 -2.62
N PRO A 80 -7.28 -10.64 -2.84
CA PRO A 80 -6.38 -11.21 -3.84
C PRO A 80 -6.72 -10.79 -5.28
N VAL A 81 -7.93 -10.34 -5.59
CA VAL A 81 -8.30 -9.83 -6.92
C VAL A 81 -7.96 -8.35 -7.06
N VAL A 82 -8.13 -7.56 -5.99
CA VAL A 82 -7.89 -6.12 -5.97
C VAL A 82 -6.40 -5.79 -5.88
N PHE A 83 -5.60 -6.56 -5.14
CA PHE A 83 -4.15 -6.41 -5.04
C PHE A 83 -3.43 -7.76 -5.21
N PRO A 84 -3.46 -8.35 -6.43
CA PRO A 84 -2.96 -9.70 -6.70
C PRO A 84 -1.43 -9.81 -6.55
N SER A 85 -0.71 -8.71 -6.76
CA SER A 85 0.74 -8.66 -6.55
C SER A 85 1.14 -8.73 -5.08
N GLY A 86 0.20 -8.50 -4.15
CA GLY A 86 0.47 -8.42 -2.71
C GLY A 86 0.85 -7.01 -2.23
N ILE A 87 1.40 -6.94 -1.02
CA ILE A 87 1.74 -5.70 -0.33
C ILE A 87 3.20 -5.74 0.12
N GLY A 88 3.95 -4.68 -0.21
CA GLY A 88 5.28 -4.46 0.33
C GLY A 88 5.23 -3.91 1.76
N VAL A 89 6.22 -4.25 2.59
CA VAL A 89 6.33 -3.72 3.96
C VAL A 89 7.72 -3.12 4.15
N VAL A 90 7.77 -1.82 4.47
CA VAL A 90 8.96 -1.12 4.92
C VAL A 90 8.93 -1.09 6.46
N GLY A 91 10.04 -1.48 7.09
CA GLY A 91 10.23 -1.30 8.53
C GLY A 91 10.17 0.19 8.93
N TRP A 92 10.26 0.47 10.24
CA TRP A 92 10.24 1.86 10.68
C TRP A 92 11.47 2.62 10.16
N MET A 93 11.22 3.76 9.53
CA MET A 93 12.23 4.70 9.03
C MET A 93 11.76 6.12 9.28
N VAL A 94 12.69 7.08 9.30
CA VAL A 94 12.35 8.50 9.49
C VAL A 94 11.54 8.99 8.27
N PRO A 95 10.30 9.51 8.45
CA PRO A 95 9.47 9.97 7.35
C PRO A 95 9.98 11.29 6.75
N GLY A 96 9.61 11.55 5.51
CA GLY A 96 10.04 12.73 4.74
C GLY A 96 11.50 12.71 4.27
N GLY A 97 12.28 11.69 4.66
CA GLY A 97 13.66 11.51 4.23
C GLY A 97 13.80 10.81 2.87
N ARG A 98 14.96 10.96 2.22
CA ARG A 98 15.30 10.26 0.98
C ARG A 98 15.35 8.74 1.15
N GLU A 99 15.85 8.25 2.28
CA GLU A 99 16.06 6.82 2.50
C GLU A 99 14.74 6.02 2.47
N ILE A 100 13.69 6.53 3.14
CA ILE A 100 12.37 5.89 3.12
C ILE A 100 11.74 5.95 1.72
N ALA A 101 11.96 7.03 0.96
CA ALA A 101 11.51 7.15 -0.43
C ALA A 101 12.19 6.10 -1.34
N VAL A 102 13.50 5.86 -1.16
CA VAL A 102 14.23 4.82 -1.90
C VAL A 102 13.75 3.42 -1.52
N ALA A 103 13.58 3.13 -0.23
CA ALA A 103 13.08 1.83 0.23
C ALA A 103 11.66 1.56 -0.30
N THR A 104 10.79 2.56 -0.25
CA THR A 104 9.41 2.46 -0.73
C THR A 104 9.35 2.25 -2.24
N SER A 105 10.08 3.06 -3.01
CA SER A 105 10.08 2.96 -4.48
C SER A 105 10.68 1.65 -4.99
N ALA A 106 11.62 1.04 -4.26
CA ALA A 106 12.11 -0.29 -4.57
C ALA A 106 11.00 -1.35 -4.48
N LEU A 107 10.18 -1.32 -3.42
CA LEU A 107 9.02 -2.21 -3.27
C LEU A 107 7.92 -1.91 -4.29
N MET A 108 7.67 -0.63 -4.58
CA MET A 108 6.65 -0.20 -5.53
C MET A 108 6.95 -0.62 -6.98
N LYS A 109 8.15 -1.12 -7.30
CA LYS A 109 8.38 -1.79 -8.60
C LYS A 109 7.59 -3.09 -8.75
N GLU A 110 7.32 -3.76 -7.64
CA GLU A 110 6.61 -5.05 -7.58
C GLU A 110 5.16 -4.88 -7.11
N TYR A 111 4.94 -4.00 -6.13
CA TYR A 111 3.66 -3.85 -5.45
C TYR A 111 2.97 -2.53 -5.77
N ASP A 112 1.65 -2.50 -5.84
CA ASP A 112 0.87 -1.24 -5.91
C ASP A 112 0.54 -0.68 -4.53
N VAL A 113 0.93 -1.41 -3.46
CA VAL A 113 0.70 -1.07 -2.07
C VAL A 113 2.00 -1.24 -1.29
N ALA A 114 2.37 -0.25 -0.49
CA ALA A 114 3.49 -0.32 0.42
C ALA A 114 3.10 0.19 1.81
N ILE A 115 3.30 -0.64 2.84
CA ILE A 115 3.08 -0.28 4.24
C ILE A 115 4.37 0.32 4.81
N TRP A 116 4.22 1.40 5.57
CA TRP A 116 5.25 1.93 6.46
C TRP A 116 4.91 1.52 7.89
N ALA A 117 5.75 0.68 8.49
CA ALA A 117 5.54 0.18 9.83
C ALA A 117 5.30 1.34 10.82
N HIS A 118 4.22 1.24 11.59
CA HIS A 118 3.81 2.21 12.61
C HIS A 118 3.44 3.61 12.10
N HIS A 119 3.26 3.80 10.78
CA HIS A 119 2.99 5.12 10.20
C HIS A 119 1.79 5.12 9.26
N GLY A 120 1.71 4.22 8.29
CA GLY A 120 0.61 4.22 7.33
C GLY A 120 0.91 3.42 6.07
N MET A 121 0.31 3.83 4.96
CA MET A 121 0.38 3.10 3.71
C MET A 121 0.43 4.02 2.50
N PHE A 122 1.11 3.58 1.46
CA PHE A 122 1.10 4.14 0.11
C PHE A 122 0.34 3.21 -0.82
N CYS A 123 -0.46 3.78 -1.71
CA CYS A 123 -1.07 3.08 -2.84
C CYS A 123 -0.79 3.85 -4.13
N SER A 124 -0.77 3.15 -5.26
CA SER A 124 -0.68 3.77 -6.58
C SER A 124 -1.67 3.16 -7.56
N GLY A 125 -2.26 3.98 -8.43
CA GLY A 125 -3.28 3.54 -9.39
C GLY A 125 -3.50 4.51 -10.54
N GLU A 126 -4.20 4.03 -11.57
CA GLU A 126 -4.39 4.75 -12.84
C GLU A 126 -5.15 6.06 -12.65
N ASP A 127 -6.12 6.09 -11.75
CA ASP A 127 -6.90 7.26 -11.35
C ASP A 127 -7.06 7.33 -9.81
N PHE A 128 -7.67 8.42 -9.33
CA PHE A 128 -7.87 8.64 -7.91
C PHE A 128 -8.83 7.63 -7.27
N ASP A 129 -9.93 7.28 -7.92
CA ASP A 129 -10.96 6.40 -7.36
C ASP A 129 -10.43 4.97 -7.21
N LEU A 130 -9.68 4.46 -8.19
CA LEU A 130 -9.00 3.17 -8.12
C LEU A 130 -7.91 3.17 -7.04
N THR A 131 -7.13 4.25 -6.92
CA THR A 131 -6.07 4.34 -5.90
C THR A 131 -6.66 4.42 -4.49
N PHE A 132 -7.72 5.20 -4.31
CA PHE A 132 -8.44 5.31 -3.05
C PHE A 132 -9.14 4.00 -2.71
N GLY A 133 -9.82 3.38 -3.68
CA GLY A 133 -10.48 2.09 -3.55
C GLY A 133 -9.51 0.98 -3.14
N LEU A 134 -8.32 0.93 -3.76
CA LEU A 134 -7.25 0.02 -3.38
C LEU A 134 -6.84 0.20 -1.91
N MET A 135 -6.58 1.44 -1.48
CA MET A 135 -6.25 1.74 -0.08
C MET A 135 -7.36 1.33 0.88
N HIS A 136 -8.61 1.64 0.51
CA HIS A 136 -9.78 1.37 1.33
C HIS A 136 -10.04 -0.14 1.47
N THR A 137 -9.86 -0.93 0.41
CA THR A 137 -9.98 -2.39 0.45
C THR A 137 -8.97 -3.01 1.41
N VAL A 138 -7.71 -2.56 1.35
CA VAL A 138 -6.65 -3.04 2.25
C VAL A 138 -6.96 -2.67 3.70
N GLU A 139 -7.35 -1.42 3.97
CA GLU A 139 -7.71 -0.97 5.32
C GLU A 139 -8.96 -1.69 5.85
N LYS A 140 -9.94 -1.99 4.98
CA LYS A 140 -11.14 -2.75 5.37
C LYS A 140 -10.80 -4.18 5.78
N SER A 141 -9.93 -4.84 5.02
CA SER A 141 -9.41 -6.16 5.37
C SER A 141 -8.66 -6.14 6.70
N ALA A 142 -7.83 -5.11 6.92
CA ALA A 142 -7.13 -4.92 8.18
C ALA A 142 -8.09 -4.73 9.36
N GLU A 143 -9.18 -3.96 9.18
CA GLU A 143 -10.23 -3.78 10.19
C GLU A 143 -10.84 -5.11 10.63
N ILE A 144 -11.15 -5.98 9.66
CA ILE A 144 -11.69 -7.32 9.94
C ILE A 144 -10.65 -8.16 10.71
N LEU A 145 -9.36 -8.11 10.31
CA LEU A 145 -8.31 -8.85 10.99
C LEU A 145 -8.12 -8.40 12.44
N VAL A 146 -8.09 -7.09 12.69
CA VAL A 146 -7.98 -6.54 14.05
C VAL A 146 -9.13 -7.03 14.92
N LYS A 147 -10.38 -6.99 14.42
CA LYS A 147 -11.53 -7.52 15.15
C LYS A 147 -11.42 -9.03 15.39
N MET A 148 -10.97 -9.79 14.40
CA MET A 148 -10.77 -11.24 14.51
C MET A 148 -9.74 -11.57 15.60
N LEU A 149 -8.55 -10.95 15.55
CA LEU A 149 -7.48 -11.13 16.53
C LEU A 149 -7.88 -10.67 17.94
N SER A 150 -8.77 -9.68 18.05
CA SER A 150 -9.32 -9.22 19.32
C SER A 150 -10.29 -10.22 19.95
N MET A 151 -11.00 -11.02 19.14
CA MET A 151 -11.88 -12.08 19.63
C MET A 151 -11.09 -13.34 20.00
N ARG A 152 -10.00 -13.63 19.28
CA ARG A 152 -9.17 -14.81 19.48
C ARG A 152 -7.81 -14.66 18.78
N PRO A 153 -6.73 -15.29 19.28
CA PRO A 153 -5.40 -15.14 18.68
C PRO A 153 -5.23 -15.90 17.36
N ASP A 154 -6.16 -16.77 16.98
CA ASP A 154 -6.06 -17.70 15.84
C ASP A 154 -7.35 -17.73 14.98
N LYS A 155 -7.23 -18.07 13.69
CA LYS A 155 -8.40 -18.30 12.83
C LYS A 155 -8.85 -19.75 12.96
N ARG A 156 -10.11 -20.00 13.34
CA ARG A 156 -10.70 -21.36 13.30
C ARG A 156 -10.86 -21.90 11.88
N GLN A 157 -11.23 -21.02 10.97
CA GLN A 157 -11.36 -21.30 9.54
C GLN A 157 -10.91 -20.06 8.77
N THR A 158 -10.40 -20.27 7.56
CA THR A 158 -9.93 -19.19 6.68
C THR A 158 -9.93 -19.66 5.23
N ILE A 159 -9.69 -18.75 4.30
CA ILE A 159 -9.56 -19.04 2.87
C ILE A 159 -8.31 -19.90 2.65
N SER A 160 -8.47 -21.10 2.09
CA SER A 160 -7.36 -22.02 1.87
C SER A 160 -6.51 -21.61 0.65
N PRO A 161 -5.24 -22.06 0.55
CA PRO A 161 -4.44 -21.87 -0.67
C PRO A 161 -5.15 -22.34 -1.95
N GLN A 162 -5.90 -23.44 -1.89
CA GLN A 162 -6.64 -23.91 -3.06
C GLN A 162 -7.78 -22.95 -3.43
N ASN A 163 -8.51 -22.41 -2.45
CA ASN A 163 -9.56 -21.43 -2.74
C ASN A 163 -8.99 -20.16 -3.40
N PHE A 164 -7.78 -19.73 -3.03
CA PHE A 164 -7.11 -18.63 -3.72
C PHE A 164 -6.77 -18.97 -5.18
N ARG A 165 -6.31 -20.20 -5.46
CA ARG A 165 -6.06 -20.64 -6.84
C ARG A 165 -7.35 -20.72 -7.67
N ASP A 166 -8.43 -21.21 -7.08
CA ASP A 166 -9.74 -21.28 -7.72
C ASP A 166 -10.26 -19.87 -8.04
N LEU A 167 -10.14 -18.94 -7.07
CA LEU A 167 -10.50 -17.53 -7.25
C LEU A 167 -9.66 -16.86 -8.34
N ALA A 168 -8.34 -17.10 -8.35
CA ALA A 168 -7.43 -16.55 -9.35
C ALA A 168 -7.82 -16.98 -10.77
N LYS A 169 -8.22 -18.26 -10.94
CA LYS A 169 -8.72 -18.81 -12.20
C LYS A 169 -10.00 -18.11 -12.65
N ASP A 170 -10.97 -17.94 -11.77
CA ASP A 170 -12.27 -17.38 -12.12
C ASP A 170 -12.20 -15.88 -12.44
N PHE A 171 -11.38 -15.12 -11.71
CA PHE A 171 -11.16 -13.69 -11.94
C PHE A 171 -10.05 -13.38 -12.95
N LYS A 172 -9.37 -14.42 -13.47
CA LYS A 172 -8.28 -14.29 -14.46
C LYS A 172 -7.12 -13.41 -13.98
N VAL A 173 -6.77 -13.54 -12.70
CA VAL A 173 -5.62 -12.87 -12.08
C VAL A 173 -4.52 -13.89 -11.76
N THR A 174 -3.29 -13.42 -11.64
CA THR A 174 -2.14 -14.26 -11.23
C THR A 174 -1.80 -13.95 -9.78
N LEU A 175 -1.84 -14.95 -8.91
CA LEU A 175 -1.42 -14.83 -7.52
C LEU A 175 -0.05 -15.49 -7.32
N PRO A 176 0.97 -14.80 -6.80
CA PRO A 176 2.27 -15.40 -6.53
C PRO A 176 2.19 -16.55 -5.51
N GLU A 177 2.74 -17.72 -5.88
CA GLU A 177 2.76 -18.91 -5.00
C GLU A 177 3.49 -18.68 -3.67
N LYS A 178 4.39 -17.68 -3.59
CA LYS A 178 5.04 -17.26 -2.32
C LYS A 178 4.04 -16.86 -1.24
N PHE A 179 2.82 -16.48 -1.60
CA PHE A 179 1.74 -16.12 -0.66
C PHE A 179 0.75 -17.27 -0.43
N LEU A 180 0.87 -18.40 -1.12
CA LEU A 180 -0.08 -19.53 -1.08
C LEU A 180 0.44 -20.72 -0.26
N TYR A 181 1.13 -20.43 0.85
CA TYR A 181 1.68 -21.44 1.76
C TYR A 181 0.61 -21.99 2.73
N GLY A 182 0.85 -23.20 3.24
CA GLY A 182 0.06 -23.79 4.34
C GLY A 182 0.46 -23.18 5.68
N LYS A 183 -0.54 -22.93 6.55
CA LYS A 183 -0.35 -22.41 7.92
C LYS A 183 -0.48 -23.52 8.94
#